data_AF-A0AAD9GG24-F1
#
_entry.id   AF-A0AAD9GG24-F1
#
_cell.length_a   1.000
_cell.length_b   1.000
_cell.length_c   1.000
_cell.angle_alpha   90.00
_cell.angle_beta   90.00
_cell.angle_gamma   90.00
#
_symmetry.space_group_name_H-M   'P 1'
#
loop_
_entity.id
_entity.type
_entity.pdbx_description
1 polymer ?
#
loop_
_entity_poly.entity_id
_entity_poly.type
_entity_poly.pdbx_seq_one_letter_code
_entity_poly.pdbx_strand_id
1 'polypeptide(L)'
;MRLFIDDGYALDDSSPTYKDNVRQLGERASQEITAFLSAQGIPSKGSNAVLKVLRQLHREGILNDRISAYQQRLAVGRIADPAPSHCQSVLKVRL
;
A
#
# COMPACT_ATOMS: atom_id res chain seq x y z
N MET A 1 3.75 -1.56 1.29
CA MET A 1 3.06 -0.33 0.83
C MET A 1 1.57 -0.62 0.91
N ARG A 2 0.79 0.08 1.75
CA ARG A 2 -0.62 -0.27 2.04
C ARG A 2 -1.59 -0.03 0.87
N LEU A 3 -1.10 0.69 -0.15
CA LEU A 3 -1.74 0.96 -1.45
C LEU A 3 -2.31 -0.28 -2.17
N PHE A 4 -1.66 -1.43 -2.00
CA PHE A 4 -1.99 -2.66 -2.73
C PHE A 4 -3.04 -3.55 -2.02
N ILE A 5 -3.60 -3.08 -0.91
CA ILE A 5 -4.67 -3.79 -0.20
C ILE A 5 -6.01 -3.28 -0.71
N ASP A 6 -6.63 -4.05 -1.60
CA ASP A 6 -7.84 -3.62 -2.30
C ASP A 6 -9.12 -3.69 -1.46
N ASP A 7 -9.15 -4.57 -0.46
CA ASP A 7 -10.31 -4.75 0.45
C ASP A 7 -10.38 -3.72 1.58
N GLY A 8 -9.35 -2.89 1.75
CA GLY A 8 -9.17 -2.10 2.96
C GLY A 8 -8.63 -2.93 4.14
N TYR A 9 -8.48 -2.29 5.30
CA TYR A 9 -7.97 -2.93 6.52
C TYR A 9 -8.33 -2.11 7.75
N ALA A 10 -8.40 -2.76 8.91
CA ALA A 10 -8.56 -2.09 10.19
C ALA A 10 -7.43 -2.52 11.13
N LEU A 11 -6.75 -1.54 11.71
CA LEU A 11 -5.74 -1.72 12.75
C LEU A 11 -6.22 -1.01 14.01
N ASP A 12 -6.06 -1.68 15.14
CA ASP A 12 -6.39 -1.17 16.47
C ASP A 12 -5.13 -1.31 17.33
N ASP A 13 -4.57 -0.18 17.76
CA ASP A 13 -3.34 -0.13 18.55
C ASP A 13 -3.54 -0.60 20.00
N SER A 14 -4.78 -0.63 20.47
CA SER A 14 -5.18 -1.14 21.78
C SER A 14 -5.35 -2.66 21.78
N SER A 15 -5.38 -3.29 20.60
CA SER A 15 -5.52 -4.73 20.45
C SER A 15 -4.25 -5.48 20.88
N PRO A 16 -4.37 -6.58 21.65
CA PRO A 16 -3.21 -7.42 22.00
C PRO A 16 -2.57 -8.06 20.76
N THR A 17 -3.31 -8.21 19.66
CA THR A 17 -2.84 -8.77 18.38
C THR A 17 -2.36 -7.69 17.41
N TYR A 18 -2.26 -6.42 17.81
CA TYR A 18 -1.89 -5.30 16.94
C TYR A 18 -0.62 -5.58 16.13
N LYS A 19 0.44 -6.05 16.79
CA LYS A 19 1.74 -6.33 16.13
C LYS A 19 1.63 -7.42 15.07
N ASP A 20 0.88 -8.48 15.35
CA ASP A 20 0.64 -9.56 14.39
C ASP A 20 -0.23 -9.09 13.23
N ASN A 21 -1.27 -8.30 13.49
CA ASN A 21 -2.12 -7.72 12.47
C ASN A 21 -1.32 -6.79 11.54
N VAL A 22 -0.43 -5.95 12.08
CA VAL A 22 0.49 -5.11 11.30
C VAL A 22 1.42 -5.97 10.44
N ARG A 23 1.98 -7.05 11.00
CA ARG A 23 2.87 -7.96 10.27
C ARG A 23 2.15 -8.67 9.13
N GLN A 24 0.99 -9.27 9.39
CA GLN A 24 0.18 -9.96 8.39
C GLN A 24 -0.27 -9.01 7.27
N LEU A 25 -0.68 -7.78 7.62
CA LEU A 25 -1.00 -6.74 6.65
C LEU A 25 0.22 -6.39 5.77
N GLY A 26 1.41 -6.31 6.38
CA GLY A 26 2.67 -6.10 5.68
C GLY A 26 3.02 -7.23 4.71
N GLU A 27 2.87 -8.48 5.14
CA GLU A 27 3.09 -9.68 4.33
C GLU A 27 2.12 -9.73 3.15
N ARG A 28 0.83 -9.52 3.39
CA ARG A 28 -0.20 -9.43 2.35
C ARG A 28 0.13 -8.34 1.34
N ALA A 29 0.46 -7.13 1.81
CA ALA A 29 0.83 -6.03 0.93
C ALA A 29 2.08 -6.35 0.10
N SER A 30 3.04 -7.08 0.66
CA SER A 30 4.23 -7.51 -0.09
C SER A 30 3.87 -8.50 -1.20
N GLN A 31 2.99 -9.46 -0.93
CA GLN A 31 2.53 -10.44 -1.92
C GLN A 31 1.81 -9.75 -3.09
N GLU A 32 0.92 -8.82 -2.79
CA GLU A 32 0.18 -8.06 -3.82
C GLU A 32 1.11 -7.19 -4.68
N ILE A 33 2.14 -6.58 -4.08
CA ILE A 33 3.16 -5.83 -4.83
C ILE A 33 3.90 -6.78 -5.78
N THR A 34 4.32 -7.95 -5.31
CA THR A 34 5.03 -8.92 -6.16
C THR A 34 4.14 -9.40 -7.30
N ALA A 35 2.86 -9.70 -7.04
CA ALA A 35 1.90 -10.09 -8.07
C ALA A 35 1.71 -8.98 -9.11
N PHE A 36 1.55 -7.74 -8.66
CA PHE A 36 1.42 -6.58 -9.54
C PHE A 36 2.65 -6.38 -10.44
N LEU A 37 3.87 -6.45 -9.87
CA LEU A 37 5.10 -6.31 -10.66
C LEU A 37 5.26 -7.46 -11.66
N SER A 38 4.92 -8.68 -11.25
CA SER A 38 4.94 -9.85 -12.14
C SER A 38 3.97 -9.69 -13.30
N ALA A 39 2.76 -9.16 -13.06
CA ALA A 39 1.78 -8.88 -14.11
C ALA A 39 2.26 -7.80 -15.10
N GLN A 40 3.18 -6.92 -14.69
CA GLN A 40 3.84 -5.95 -15.57
C GLN A 40 5.12 -6.49 -16.23
N GLY A 41 5.45 -7.77 -16.03
CA GLY A 41 6.67 -8.39 -16.57
C GLY A 41 7.95 -7.94 -15.87
N ILE A 42 7.86 -7.33 -14.68
CA ILE A 42 9.00 -6.81 -13.93
C ILE A 42 9.46 -7.85 -12.90
N PRO A 43 10.66 -8.44 -13.03
CA PRO A 43 11.18 -9.37 -12.05
C PRO A 43 11.52 -8.65 -10.73
N SER A 44 10.88 -9.07 -9.64
CA SER A 44 11.15 -8.53 -8.30
C SER A 44 12.45 -9.14 -7.76
N LYS A 45 13.55 -8.36 -7.70
CA LYS A 45 14.84 -8.76 -7.12
C LYS A 45 15.11 -8.04 -5.80
N GLY A 46 14.42 -8.43 -4.73
CA GLY A 46 14.63 -7.92 -3.37
C GLY A 46 14.01 -6.53 -3.08
N SER A 47 13.90 -6.20 -1.80
CA SER A 47 13.12 -5.04 -1.31
C SER A 47 13.57 -3.68 -1.86
N ASN A 48 14.89 -3.48 -2.02
CA ASN A 48 15.42 -2.22 -2.58
C ASN A 48 15.08 -2.05 -4.07
N ALA A 49 15.07 -3.14 -4.84
CA ALA A 49 14.67 -3.09 -6.25
C ALA A 49 13.18 -2.78 -6.37
N VAL A 50 12.34 -3.40 -5.53
CA VAL A 50 10.90 -3.16 -5.49
C VAL A 50 10.58 -1.69 -5.21
N LEU A 51 11.22 -1.07 -4.21
CA LEU A 51 11.01 0.35 -3.92
C LEU A 51 11.43 1.27 -5.07
N LYS A 52 12.56 0.96 -5.74
CA LYS A 52 13.03 1.73 -6.90
C LYS A 52 12.03 1.66 -8.05
N VAL A 53 11.52 0.47 -8.34
CA VAL A 53 10.49 0.26 -9.38
C VAL A 53 9.20 0.99 -9.01
N LEU A 54 8.69 0.84 -7.79
CA LEU A 54 7.44 1.51 -7.38
C LEU A 54 7.54 3.04 -7.47
N ARG A 55 8.70 3.63 -7.14
CA ARG A 55 8.94 5.07 -7.34
C ARG A 55 8.91 5.45 -8.82
N GLN A 56 9.44 4.60 -9.70
CA GLN A 56 9.39 4.84 -11.15
C GLN A 56 7.96 4.76 -11.67
N LEU A 57 7.19 3.73 -11.27
CA LEU A 57 5.79 3.58 -11.65
C LEU A 57 4.92 4.73 -11.13
N HIS A 58 5.20 5.24 -9.92
CA HIS A 58 4.55 6.46 -9.41
C HIS A 58 4.89 7.68 -10.27
N ARG A 59 6.16 7.82 -10.67
CA ARG A 59 6.60 8.90 -11.54
C ARG A 59 5.93 8.85 -12.92
N GLU A 60 5.70 7.67 -13.45
CA GLU A 60 5.03 7.45 -14.73
C GLU A 60 3.49 7.54 -14.63
N GLY A 61 2.94 7.76 -13.43
CA GLY A 61 1.50 7.86 -13.21
C GLY A 61 0.77 6.51 -13.21
N ILE A 62 1.48 5.39 -13.39
CA ILE A 62 0.92 4.03 -13.42
C ILE A 62 0.23 3.66 -12.09
N LEU A 63 0.66 4.26 -10.98
CA LEU A 63 0.05 4.04 -9.67
C LEU A 63 -1.12 4.99 -9.36
N ASN A 64 -1.48 5.92 -10.26
CA ASN A 64 -2.49 6.95 -9.99
C ASN A 64 -3.87 6.38 -9.67
N ASP A 65 -4.32 5.37 -10.42
CA ASP A 65 -5.63 4.74 -10.19
C ASP A 65 -5.67 4.05 -8.83
N ARG A 66 -4.59 3.34 -8.47
CA ARG A 66 -4.45 2.72 -7.14
C ARG A 66 -4.40 3.76 -6.03
N ILE A 67 -3.71 4.89 -6.25
CA ILE A 67 -3.63 5.98 -5.27
C ILE A 67 -5.02 6.59 -5.05
N SER A 68 -5.76 6.82 -6.13
CA SER A 68 -7.13 7.34 -6.08
C SER A 68 -8.07 6.37 -5.36
N ALA A 69 -7.98 5.08 -5.68
CA ALA A 69 -8.76 4.04 -5.01
C ALA A 69 -8.43 3.95 -3.51
N TYR A 70 -7.16 4.05 -3.13
CA TYR A 70 -6.73 4.08 -1.73
C TYR A 70 -7.27 5.31 -0.99
N GLN A 71 -7.20 6.50 -1.61
CA GLN A 71 -7.77 7.73 -1.04
C GLN A 71 -9.30 7.61 -0.88
N GLN A 72 -9.99 7.00 -1.83
CA GLN A 72 -11.42 6.73 -1.71
C GLN A 72 -11.72 5.78 -0.55
N ARG A 73 -10.95 4.69 -0.37
CA ARG A 73 -11.10 3.75 0.75
C ARG A 73 -10.89 4.43 2.10
N LEU A 74 -9.93 5.34 2.20
CA LEU A 74 -9.76 6.19 3.39
C LEU A 74 -11.00 7.07 3.62
N ALA A 75 -11.49 7.75 2.58
CA ALA A 75 -12.62 8.67 2.69
C ALA A 75 -13.92 7.96 3.12
N VAL A 76 -14.15 6.73 2.69
CA VAL A 76 -15.33 5.94 3.07
C VAL A 76 -15.15 5.14 4.37
N GLY A 77 -14.03 5.28 5.07
CA GLY A 77 -13.77 4.59 6.33
C GLY A 77 -13.50 3.08 6.21
N ARG A 78 -13.16 2.58 5.02
CA ARG A 78 -12.72 1.18 4.83
C ARG A 78 -11.29 0.92 5.29
N ILE A 79 -10.56 1.99 5.59
CA ILE A 79 -9.23 1.93 6.17
C ILE A 79 -9.29 2.61 7.54
N ALA A 80 -9.11 1.83 8.59
CA ALA A 80 -8.93 2.32 9.95
C ALA A 80 -7.46 2.09 10.35
N ASP A 81 -6.73 3.17 10.55
CA ASP A 81 -5.29 3.13 10.72
C ASP A 81 -4.91 4.08 11.86
N PRO A 82 -4.32 3.57 12.95
CA PRO A 82 -3.99 4.39 14.12
C PRO A 82 -2.74 5.25 13.87
N ALA A 83 -2.02 5.02 12.76
CA ALA A 83 -0.89 5.86 12.40
C ALA A 83 -1.35 7.32 12.20
N PRO A 84 -0.57 8.33 12.61
CA PRO A 84 -0.94 9.73 12.38
C PRO A 84 -1.26 10.04 10.92
N SER A 85 -2.20 10.95 10.67
CA SER A 85 -2.69 11.31 9.32
C SER A 85 -1.57 11.75 8.36
N HIS A 86 -0.49 12.36 8.87
CA HIS A 86 0.68 12.72 8.06
C HIS A 86 1.47 11.51 7.52
N CYS A 87 1.35 10.33 8.15
CA CYS A 87 1.91 9.08 7.63
C CYS A 87 0.98 8.40 6.61
N GLN A 88 -0.31 8.74 6.61
CA GLN A 88 -1.32 8.11 5.76
C GLN A 88 -1.49 8.80 4.40
N SER A 89 -1.31 10.13 4.35
CA SER A 89 -1.64 10.95 3.17
C SER A 89 -0.41 11.42 2.36
N VAL A 90 0.69 10.64 2.38
CA VAL A 90 1.95 11.03 1.73
C VAL A 90 1.91 10.86 0.20
N LEU A 91 1.03 10.01 -0.32
CA LEU A 91 0.95 9.70 -1.75
C LEU A 91 -0.13 10.55 -2.44
N LYS A 92 0.30 11.37 -3.40
CA LYS A 92 -0.58 12.17 -4.26
C LYS A 92 -0.59 11.59 -5.68
N VAL A 93 -1.75 11.70 -6.33
CA VAL A 93 -1.90 11.44 -7.76
C VAL A 93 -0.97 12.39 -8.51
N ARG A 94 -0.27 11.88 -9.53
CA ARG A 94 0.56 12.69 -10.41
C ARG A 94 -0.27 13.11 -11.62
N LEU A 95 -0.41 14.41 -11.84
CA LEU A 95 -1.02 15.01 -13.04
C LEU A 95 -0.08 14.90 -14.25
#